data_AF-A0A1H0IU91-F1
#
_entry.id   AF-A0A1H0IU91-F1
#
_cell.length_a   1.000
_cell.length_b   1.000
_cell.length_c   1.000
_cell.angle_alpha   90.00
_cell.angle_beta   90.00
_cell.angle_gamma   90.00
#
_symmetry.space_group_name_H-M   'P 1'
#
loop_
_entity.id
_entity.type
_entity.pdbx_description
1 polymer ?
#
loop_
_entity_poly.entity_id
_entity_poly.type
_entity_poly.pdbx_seq_one_letter_code
_entity_poly.pdbx_strand_id
1 'polypeptide(L)'
;MHLIYPAVLAVLLFSIGLYGVLARRNAILVLMSVELMLNAVNINLVAFDRWLGDGLHTGQALTLFTITIAAAEIGLGLAIVLLVYRNRGSSDVDRLTDLADPGRPLPEQRAPGGTAAGDEKAEATA
;
A
#
# COMPACT_ATOMS: atom_id res chain seq x y z
N MET A 1 -17.30 8.24 26.22
CA MET A 1 -17.45 8.48 24.76
C MET A 1 -17.98 7.20 24.13
N HIS A 2 -18.96 7.28 23.23
CA HIS A 2 -19.40 6.09 22.49
C HIS A 2 -18.31 5.67 21.50
N LEU A 3 -17.73 4.48 21.70
CA LEU A 3 -16.65 3.91 20.89
C LEU A 3 -17.02 3.79 19.39
N ILE A 4 -18.32 3.70 19.09
CA ILE A 4 -18.81 3.49 17.72
C ILE A 4 -18.40 4.62 16.77
N TYR A 5 -18.41 5.88 17.21
CA TYR A 5 -18.08 7.02 16.34
C TYR A 5 -16.62 7.00 15.87
N PRO A 6 -15.60 6.97 16.76
CA PRO A 6 -14.22 6.90 16.32
C PRO A 6 -13.88 5.59 15.60
N ALA A 7 -14.51 4.46 15.97
CA ALA A 7 -14.28 3.19 15.30
C ALA A 7 -14.79 3.20 13.85
N VAL A 8 -16.00 3.72 13.61
CA VAL A 8 -16.54 3.87 12.25
C VAL A 8 -15.68 4.84 11.44
N LEU A 9 -15.28 5.98 12.02
CA LEU A 9 -14.38 6.92 11.35
C LEU A 9 -13.05 6.25 10.96
N ALA A 10 -12.43 5.51 11.87
CA ALA A 10 -11.20 4.78 11.60
C ALA A 10 -11.38 3.78 10.44
N VAL A 11 -12.45 2.99 10.43
CA VAL A 11 -12.72 2.04 9.34
C VAL A 11 -12.91 2.74 8.00
N LEU A 12 -13.63 3.87 7.97
CA LEU A 12 -13.83 4.65 6.75
C LEU A 12 -12.51 5.22 6.23
N LEU A 13 -11.71 5.84 7.09
CA LEU A 13 -10.41 6.39 6.71
C LEU A 13 -9.44 5.31 6.24
N PHE A 14 -9.40 4.16 6.92
CA PHE A 14 -8.59 3.01 6.52
C PHE A 14 -9.03 2.49 5.14
N SER A 15 -10.33 2.40 4.88
CA SER A 15 -10.87 1.94 3.60
C SER A 15 -10.54 2.92 2.45
N ILE A 16 -10.59 4.23 2.72
CA ILE A 16 -10.18 5.26 1.75
C ILE A 16 -8.68 5.16 1.46
N GLY A 17 -7.85 4.98 2.48
CA GLY A 17 -6.42 4.77 2.32
C GLY A 17 -6.12 3.48 1.55
N LEU A 18 -6.79 2.37 1.87
CA LEU A 18 -6.65 1.11 1.15
C LEU A 18 -7.03 1.26 -0.33
N TYR A 19 -8.15 1.91 -0.62
CA TYR A 19 -8.54 2.23 -1.99
C TYR A 19 -7.48 3.09 -2.69
N GLY A 20 -6.92 4.09 -1.99
CA GLY A 20 -5.83 4.91 -2.49
C GLY A 20 -4.58 4.10 -2.85
N VAL A 21 -4.17 3.16 -2.01
CA VAL A 21 -3.03 2.27 -2.30
C VAL A 21 -3.27 1.44 -3.57
N LEU A 22 -4.49 0.92 -3.76
CA LEU A 22 -4.83 0.06 -4.90
C LEU A 22 -5.08 0.84 -6.20
N ALA A 23 -5.60 2.07 -6.12
CA ALA A 23 -6.06 2.82 -7.28
C ALA A 23 -5.05 3.84 -7.81
N ARG A 24 -4.02 4.21 -7.03
CA ARG A 24 -3.08 5.28 -7.39
C ARG A 24 -1.83 4.71 -8.04
N ARG A 25 -1.47 5.28 -9.19
CA ARG A 25 -0.21 4.98 -9.90
C ARG A 25 0.97 5.86 -9.48
N ASN A 26 0.70 7.06 -8.99
CA ASN A 26 1.77 7.94 -8.52
C ASN A 26 2.26 7.46 -7.15
N ALA A 27 3.54 7.10 -7.04
CA ALA A 27 4.16 6.62 -5.81
C ALA A 27 3.95 7.55 -4.61
N ILE A 28 3.93 8.88 -4.82
CA ILE A 28 3.66 9.85 -3.73
C ILE A 28 2.23 9.68 -3.22
N LEU A 29 1.25 9.49 -4.12
CA LEU A 29 -0.15 9.30 -3.72
C LEU A 29 -0.35 7.95 -3.03
N VAL A 30 0.43 6.92 -3.40
CA VAL A 30 0.45 5.65 -2.68
C VAL A 30 0.97 5.84 -1.25
N LEU A 31 2.10 6.53 -1.07
CA LEU A 31 2.65 6.86 0.27
C LEU A 31 1.64 7.64 1.13
N MET A 32 1.01 8.68 0.57
CA MET A 32 -0.03 9.44 1.28
C MET A 32 -1.24 8.57 1.69
N SER A 33 -1.55 7.55 0.89
CA SER A 33 -2.64 6.62 1.19
C SER A 33 -2.28 5.67 2.34
N VAL A 34 -1.02 5.22 2.41
CA VAL A 34 -0.50 4.45 3.55
C VAL A 34 -0.52 5.28 4.84
N GLU A 35 -0.11 6.56 4.77
CA GLU A 35 -0.19 7.47 5.93
C GLU A 35 -1.62 7.66 6.44
N LEU A 36 -2.60 7.72 5.53
CA LEU A 36 -4.00 7.80 5.91
C LEU A 36 -4.46 6.53 6.63
N MET A 37 -4.00 5.35 6.19
CA MET A 37 -4.27 4.07 6.85
C MET A 37 -3.63 4.02 8.25
N LEU A 38 -2.38 4.47 8.41
CA LEU A 38 -1.71 4.53 9.71
C LEU A 38 -2.40 5.51 10.67
N ASN A 39 -2.88 6.65 10.17
CA ASN A 39 -3.68 7.59 10.98
C ASN A 39 -5.00 6.98 11.44
N ALA A 40 -5.66 6.16 10.61
CA ALA A 40 -6.86 5.43 11.01
C ALA A 40 -6.57 4.44 12.15
N VAL A 41 -5.44 3.73 12.09
CA VAL A 41 -4.98 2.84 13.18
C VAL A 41 -4.74 3.63 14.46
N ASN A 42 -4.09 4.80 14.39
CA ASN A 42 -3.85 5.67 15.55
C ASN A 42 -5.14 6.15 16.22
N ILE A 43 -6.15 6.56 15.43
CA ILE A 43 -7.48 6.91 15.97
C ILE A 43 -8.06 5.72 16.73
N ASN A 44 -7.93 4.51 16.18
CA ASN A 44 -8.47 3.31 16.79
C ASN A 44 -7.76 2.99 18.13
N LEU A 45 -6.43 3.07 18.17
CA LEU A 45 -5.63 2.85 19.38
C LEU A 45 -6.03 3.80 20.51
N VAL A 46 -6.13 5.11 20.24
CA VAL A 46 -6.53 6.10 21.25
C VAL A 46 -7.99 5.91 21.69
N ALA A 47 -8.88 5.55 20.76
CA ALA A 47 -10.29 5.33 21.07
C ALA A 47 -10.49 4.11 21.99
N PHE A 48 -9.80 3.00 21.71
CA PHE A 48 -9.84 1.82 22.55
C PHE A 48 -9.15 2.04 23.90
N ASP A 49 -8.01 2.73 23.95
CA ASP A 49 -7.36 3.11 25.22
C ASP A 49 -8.32 3.84 26.18
N ARG A 50 -9.04 4.83 25.63
CA ARG A 50 -10.05 5.62 26.37
C ARG A 50 -11.28 4.80 26.76
N TRP A 51 -11.65 3.79 25.97
CA TRP A 51 -12.83 2.96 26.24
C TRP A 51 -12.55 1.85 27.26
N LEU A 52 -11.40 1.18 27.17
CA LEU A 52 -10.98 0.17 28.16
C LEU A 52 -10.60 0.80 29.51
N GLY A 53 -10.22 2.08 29.51
CA GLY A 53 -9.80 2.78 30.74
C GLY A 53 -8.48 2.25 31.28
N ASP A 54 -7.54 1.90 30.38
CA ASP A 54 -6.21 1.43 30.77
C ASP A 54 -5.47 2.53 31.57
N GLY A 55 -5.14 2.23 32.83
CA GLY A 55 -4.42 3.16 33.70
C GLY A 55 -2.98 3.42 33.26
N LEU A 56 -2.41 2.54 32.43
CA LEU A 56 -1.07 2.71 31.85
C LEU A 56 -1.09 3.45 30.50
N HIS A 57 -2.28 3.73 29.94
CA HIS A 57 -2.46 4.40 28.65
C HIS A 57 -1.65 3.78 27.50
N THR A 58 -1.58 2.44 27.46
CA THR A 58 -0.74 1.71 26.51
C THR A 58 -1.10 2.03 25.06
N GLY A 59 -2.38 2.23 24.75
CA GLY A 59 -2.80 2.56 23.38
C GLY A 59 -2.37 3.97 22.95
N GLN A 60 -2.32 4.93 23.89
CA GLN A 60 -1.77 6.25 23.62
C GLN A 60 -0.25 6.21 23.45
N ALA A 61 0.46 5.44 24.28
CA ALA A 61 1.90 5.24 24.13
C ALA A 61 2.25 4.64 22.76
N LEU A 62 1.54 3.58 22.35
CA LEU A 62 1.75 2.95 21.04
C LEU A 62 1.46 3.93 19.88
N THR A 63 0.44 4.78 20.02
CA THR A 63 0.12 5.82 19.03
C THR A 63 1.31 6.77 18.80
N LEU A 64 2.00 7.20 19.85
CA LEU A 64 3.18 8.08 19.73
C LEU A 64 4.34 7.37 19.00
N PHE A 65 4.55 6.08 19.26
CA PHE A 65 5.53 5.29 18.51
C PHE A 65 5.14 5.17 17.04
N THR A 66 3.88 4.88 16.72
CA THR A 66 3.40 4.79 15.35
C THR A 66 3.56 6.12 14.61
N ILE A 67 3.30 7.27 15.23
CA ILE A 67 3.55 8.60 14.63
C ILE A 67 5.04 8.79 14.31
N THR A 68 5.93 8.37 15.23
CA THR A 68 7.37 8.50 15.05
C THR A 68 7.87 7.58 13.91
N ILE A 69 7.36 6.36 13.83
CA ILE A 69 7.65 5.42 12.75
C ILE A 69 7.14 5.96 11.41
N ALA A 70 5.91 6.49 11.37
CA ALA A 70 5.33 7.10 10.17
C ALA A 70 6.17 8.28 9.67
N ALA A 71 6.65 9.14 10.58
CA ALA A 71 7.56 10.24 10.22
C ALA A 71 8.88 9.74 9.60
N ALA A 72 9.45 8.67 10.15
CA ALA A 72 10.64 8.03 9.60
C ALA A 72 10.38 7.37 8.23
N GLU A 73 9.24 6.69 8.10
CA GLU A 73 8.79 6.04 6.86
C GLU A 73 8.60 7.06 5.74
N ILE A 74 7.93 8.19 5.99
CA ILE A 74 7.76 9.25 4.97
C ILE A 74 9.08 9.84 4.53
N GLY A 75 10.02 10.05 5.44
CA GLY A 75 11.38 10.50 5.09
C GLY A 75 12.06 9.52 4.13
N LEU A 76 12.02 8.22 4.45
CA LEU A 76 12.59 7.16 3.63
C LEU A 76 11.86 7.00 2.29
N GLY A 77 10.53 6.96 2.31
CA GLY A 77 9.67 6.78 1.14
C GLY A 77 9.85 7.91 0.13
N LEU A 78 9.85 9.17 0.58
CA LEU A 78 10.10 10.31 -0.30
C LEU A 78 11.53 10.30 -0.87
N ALA A 79 12.54 9.91 -0.08
CA ALA A 79 13.90 9.77 -0.59
C ALA A 79 14.00 8.74 -1.72
N ILE A 80 13.33 7.59 -1.57
CA ILE A 80 13.25 6.55 -2.61
C ILE A 80 12.52 7.09 -3.85
N VAL A 81 11.35 7.71 -3.67
CA VAL A 81 10.56 8.25 -4.79
C VAL A 81 11.34 9.31 -5.55
N LEU A 82 12.04 10.21 -4.86
CA LEU A 82 12.88 11.23 -5.49
C LEU A 82 14.06 10.62 -6.25
N LEU A 83 14.70 9.58 -5.71
CA LEU A 83 15.78 8.87 -6.40
C LEU A 83 15.27 8.20 -7.68
N VAL A 84 14.12 7.53 -7.62
CA VAL A 84 13.48 6.91 -8.79
C VAL A 84 13.12 7.97 -9.82
N TYR A 85 12.50 9.07 -9.39
CA TYR A 85 12.12 10.18 -10.27
C TYR A 85 13.35 10.81 -10.94
N ARG A 86 14.45 11.01 -10.21
CA ARG A 86 15.70 11.53 -10.76
C ARG A 86 16.28 10.61 -11.85
N ASN A 87 16.17 9.30 -11.69
CA ASN A 87 16.76 8.33 -12.60
C ASN A 87 15.84 8.01 -13.80
N ARG A 88 14.51 8.14 -13.65
CA ARG A 88 13.52 7.72 -14.68
C ARG A 88 12.63 8.83 -15.22
N GLY A 89 12.64 10.01 -14.61
CA GLY A 89 11.74 11.12 -14.96
C GLY A 89 10.25 10.88 -14.63
N SER A 90 9.92 9.81 -13.89
CA SER A 90 8.54 9.45 -13.55
C SER A 90 8.47 8.73 -12.20
N SER A 91 7.40 9.00 -11.45
CA SER A 91 7.06 8.31 -10.19
C SER A 91 5.87 7.35 -10.36
N ASP A 92 5.57 6.93 -11.59
CA ASP A 92 4.54 5.94 -11.90
C ASP A 92 5.03 4.54 -11.49
N VAL A 93 4.36 3.93 -10.51
CA VAL A 93 4.74 2.62 -9.95
C VAL A 93 4.53 1.48 -10.95
N ASP A 94 3.57 1.60 -11.88
CA ASP A 94 3.27 0.56 -12.87
C ASP A 94 4.42 0.42 -13.89
N ARG A 95 5.27 1.44 -14.01
CA ARG A 95 6.45 1.46 -14.88
C ARG A 95 7.71 0.88 -14.25
N LEU A 96 7.68 0.49 -12.97
CA LEU A 96 8.85 -0.02 -12.25
C LEU A 96 8.96 -1.54 -12.39
N THR A 97 9.22 -2.03 -13.60
CA THR A 97 9.19 -3.47 -13.93
C THR A 97 10.57 -4.10 -14.18
N ASP A 98 11.67 -3.45 -13.81
CA ASP A 98 13.03 -3.92 -14.13
C ASP A 98 13.39 -5.27 -13.50
N LEU A 99 12.68 -5.67 -12.45
CA LEU A 99 12.83 -6.98 -11.79
C LEU A 99 11.85 -8.04 -12.33
N ALA A 100 11.09 -7.72 -13.39
CA ALA A 100 10.21 -8.68 -14.04
C ALA A 100 11.01 -9.73 -14.84
N ASP A 101 10.53 -10.97 -14.80
CA ASP A 101 11.16 -12.09 -15.52
C ASP A 101 11.26 -11.83 -17.04
N PRO A 102 12.46 -11.86 -17.65
CA PRO A 102 12.64 -11.66 -19.08
C PRO A 102 11.98 -12.79 -19.88
N GLY A 103 10.78 -12.55 -20.41
CA GLY A 103 10.06 -13.51 -21.27
C GLY A 103 8.56 -13.57 -21.01
N ARG A 104 8.07 -13.06 -19.88
CA ARG A 104 6.63 -12.88 -19.69
C ARG A 104 6.16 -11.64 -20.48
N PRO A 105 5.20 -11.77 -21.40
CA PRO A 105 4.62 -10.61 -22.07
C PRO A 105 4.05 -9.67 -21.01
N LEU A 106 4.35 -8.38 -21.14
CA LEU A 106 3.73 -7.37 -20.27
C LEU A 106 2.20 -7.48 -20.40
N PRO A 107 1.40 -7.14 -19.37
CA PRO A 107 -0.05 -7.21 -19.44
C PRO A 107 -0.65 -6.50 -20.66
N GLU A 108 0.00 -5.42 -21.10
CA GLU A 108 -0.35 -4.63 -22.29
C GLU A 108 -0.07 -5.37 -23.63
N GLN A 109 0.85 -6.34 -23.63
CA GLN A 109 1.24 -7.14 -24.79
C GLN A 109 0.49 -8.48 -24.87
N ARG A 110 -0.29 -8.85 -23.86
CA ARG A 110 -1.07 -10.08 -23.88
C ARG A 110 -2.30 -9.90 -24.76
N ALA A 111 -2.24 -10.44 -25.99
CA ALA A 111 -3.40 -10.47 -26.89
C ALA A 111 -4.60 -11.14 -26.19
N PRO A 112 -5.81 -10.57 -26.29
CA PRO A 112 -7.01 -11.16 -25.70
C PRO A 112 -7.38 -12.42 -26.50
N GLY A 113 -6.93 -13.60 -26.05
CA GLY A 113 -7.35 -14.88 -26.64
C GLY A 113 -6.28 -15.97 -26.88
N GLY A 114 -5.05 -15.82 -26.38
CA GLY A 114 -4.02 -16.86 -26.55
C GLY A 114 -4.30 -18.15 -25.76
N THR A 115 -5.08 -19.06 -26.35
CA THR A 115 -5.27 -20.43 -25.85
C THR A 115 -3.96 -21.20 -26.07
N ALA A 116 -3.55 -21.97 -25.06
CA ALA A 116 -2.32 -22.78 -25.03
C ALA A 116 -2.35 -23.93 -26.07
N ALA A 117 -2.26 -23.60 -27.36
CA ALA A 117 -2.30 -24.55 -28.47
C ALA A 117 -0.91 -25.00 -28.97
N GLY A 118 0.16 -24.69 -28.21
CA GLY A 118 1.54 -24.88 -28.66
C GLY A 118 2.20 -26.21 -28.29
N ASP A 119 1.76 -26.87 -27.21
CA ASP A 119 2.53 -27.97 -26.61
C ASP A 119 2.20 -29.36 -27.19
N GLU A 120 1.08 -29.52 -27.93
CA GLU A 120 0.60 -30.85 -28.35
C GLU A 120 1.28 -31.43 -29.60
N LYS A 121 2.05 -30.64 -30.35
CA LYS A 121 2.68 -31.11 -31.61
C LYS A 121 4.07 -31.75 -31.45
N ALA A 122 4.66 -31.73 -30.26
CA ALA A 122 6.00 -32.28 -30.04
C ALA A 122 6.03 -33.78 -29.71
N GLU A 123 4.92 -34.36 -29.25
CA GLU A 123 4.90 -35.72 -28.69
C GLU A 123 4.54 -36.82 -29.72
N ALA A 124 4.07 -36.45 -30.92
CA ALA A 124 3.54 -37.42 -31.89
C ALA A 124 4.56 -38.00 -32.89
N THR A 125 5.87 -37.85 -32.66
CA THR A 125 6.89 -38.29 -33.64
C THR A 125 8.04 -39.14 -33.08
N ALA A 126 7.90 -39.70 -31.88
CA ALA A 126 8.87 -40.64 -31.29
C ALA A 126 8.40 -42.10 -31.42
#